data_AF-A0A7H8QXV3-F1
#
_entry.id   AF-A0A7H8QXV3-F1
#
_cell.length_a   1.000
_cell.length_b   1.000
_cell.length_c   1.000
_cell.angle_alpha   90.00
_cell.angle_beta   90.00
_cell.angle_gamma   90.00
#
_symmetry.space_group_name_H-M   'P 1'
#
loop_
_entity.id
_entity.type
_entity.pdbx_description
1 polymer ?
#
loop_
_entity_poly.entity_id
_entity_poly.type
_entity_poly.pdbx_seq_one_letter_code
_entity_poly.pdbx_strand_id
1 'polypeptide(L)'
;MAEERVAGSLWAHRRCLMLCCIVAMANMQYGFDTSAIGALQAMPGFLAVFGYKDPSSSLGYGIDSTVQQLITSLLTLGSFVSSLVAGLFASYLGRKPALWLACIVNAAACGIQIGTTSKGVLYFGRLLLGFANGFFVTFSNVYTSEVAPAHLRGVMVALFAYWVNIGSVLGSVVDNYTQTRMDRAAYQIPIGCLFIVPALLSVALFFVPESPRWLLHRGREADARVSLQRIRGNAVDAGAFEVEWVEMVRGVQEEQAVAKSVAFLDMFRGSDLRRTLLCYGMIACQTASGVWFLIGYQTYFFTIAGITKAFEFSIMNTCFGFLGVNVGMYAIRHLFGRRSILMLGAVACALCQLASAIAASVHGAGSGGSSSTNGLVIVAFTAVFMFFYNGCVGAASYPVATELVSSRLRAWTVGSATSLGYILAWLTSFTAPYFINPTNLNWGAKYGYIWAASNILCVGFFLFFMPEMKGRSLEELDEIFAAGTPARKFSEYQCVIREEAVHDVKVSKRKERIRQRDT
;
A
#
# COMPACT_ATOMS: atom_id res chain seq x y z
N MET A 1 -5.08 -10.89 -32.74
CA MET A 1 -5.86 -9.72 -32.31
C MET A 1 -7.12 -10.03 -31.48
N ALA A 2 -8.12 -10.79 -31.96
CA ALA A 2 -9.31 -11.12 -31.13
C ALA A 2 -8.95 -12.10 -29.98
N GLU A 3 -8.16 -13.14 -30.25
CA GLU A 3 -7.67 -14.07 -29.22
C GLU A 3 -6.70 -13.42 -28.21
N GLU A 4 -5.85 -12.48 -28.64
CA GLU A 4 -5.01 -11.67 -27.72
C GLU A 4 -5.85 -10.76 -26.81
N ARG A 5 -6.96 -10.20 -27.31
CA ARG A 5 -7.90 -9.41 -26.49
C ARG A 5 -8.63 -10.26 -25.45
N VAL A 6 -8.92 -11.53 -25.76
CA VAL A 6 -9.55 -12.49 -24.84
C VAL A 6 -8.53 -12.98 -23.78
N ALA A 7 -7.30 -13.29 -24.18
CA ALA A 7 -6.22 -13.71 -23.27
C ALA A 7 -5.78 -12.60 -22.29
N GLY A 8 -5.90 -11.33 -22.67
CA GLY A 8 -5.62 -10.16 -21.82
C GLY A 8 -6.81 -9.65 -20.99
N SER A 9 -7.97 -10.32 -21.06
CA SER A 9 -9.17 -9.90 -20.34
C SER A 9 -9.09 -10.24 -18.84
N LEU A 10 -9.36 -9.27 -17.96
CA LEU A 10 -9.44 -9.48 -16.51
C LEU A 10 -10.39 -10.63 -16.15
N TRP A 11 -11.47 -10.79 -16.93
CA TRP A 11 -12.48 -11.82 -16.72
C TRP A 11 -12.00 -13.22 -17.12
N ALA A 12 -11.07 -13.34 -18.07
CA ALA A 12 -10.41 -14.62 -18.36
C ALA A 12 -9.62 -15.09 -17.13
N HIS A 13 -8.92 -14.15 -16.47
CA HIS A 13 -8.14 -14.40 -15.25
C HIS A 13 -8.94 -14.25 -13.95
N ARG A 14 -10.28 -14.43 -13.98
CA ARG A 14 -11.16 -14.22 -12.82
C ARG A 14 -10.75 -14.98 -11.56
N ARG A 15 -10.20 -16.19 -11.69
CA ARG A 15 -9.73 -16.98 -10.54
C ARG A 15 -8.54 -16.31 -9.86
N CYS A 16 -7.54 -15.92 -10.63
CA CYS A 16 -6.40 -15.17 -10.13
C CYS A 16 -6.84 -13.83 -9.51
N LEU A 17 -7.76 -13.10 -10.17
CA LEU A 17 -8.30 -11.86 -9.64
C LEU A 17 -9.02 -12.08 -8.30
N MET A 18 -9.88 -13.10 -8.17
CA MET A 18 -10.57 -13.42 -6.93
C MET A 18 -9.59 -13.76 -5.81
N LEU A 19 -8.56 -14.58 -6.08
CA LEU A 19 -7.53 -14.91 -5.09
C LEU A 19 -6.76 -13.67 -4.65
N CYS A 20 -6.36 -12.81 -5.58
CA CYS A 20 -5.69 -11.55 -5.28
C CYS A 20 -6.60 -10.60 -4.50
N CYS A 21 -7.89 -10.50 -4.84
CA CYS A 21 -8.87 -9.70 -4.08
C CYS A 21 -9.02 -10.20 -2.64
N ILE A 22 -9.11 -11.52 -2.45
CA ILE A 22 -9.20 -12.14 -1.13
C ILE A 22 -7.97 -11.81 -0.29
N VAL A 23 -6.77 -11.99 -0.83
CA VAL A 23 -5.53 -11.73 -0.10
C VAL A 23 -5.33 -10.22 0.13
N ALA A 24 -5.67 -9.38 -0.84
CA ALA A 24 -5.56 -7.93 -0.71
C ALA A 24 -6.57 -7.34 0.28
N MET A 25 -7.65 -8.05 0.63
CA MET A 25 -8.59 -7.67 1.69
C MET A 25 -7.91 -7.49 3.05
N ALA A 26 -6.76 -8.13 3.28
CA ALA A 26 -5.91 -7.88 4.44
C ALA A 26 -5.61 -6.39 4.65
N ASN A 27 -5.50 -5.62 3.56
CA ASN A 27 -5.22 -4.18 3.62
C ASN A 27 -6.43 -3.33 4.02
N MET A 28 -7.64 -3.90 3.97
CA MET A 28 -8.84 -3.26 4.50
C MET A 28 -8.70 -3.03 6.01
N GLN A 29 -8.05 -3.95 6.71
CA GLN A 29 -7.74 -3.83 8.14
C GLN A 29 -6.92 -2.57 8.43
N TYR A 30 -5.86 -2.35 7.64
CA TYR A 30 -4.98 -1.19 7.79
C TYR A 30 -5.73 0.12 7.55
N GLY A 31 -6.55 0.18 6.50
CA GLY A 31 -7.37 1.36 6.18
C GLY A 31 -8.40 1.66 7.27
N PHE A 32 -9.09 0.64 7.77
CA PHE A 32 -10.08 0.77 8.83
C PHE A 32 -9.45 1.28 10.13
N ASP A 33 -8.36 0.65 10.57
CA ASP A 33 -7.66 1.05 11.79
C ASP A 33 -7.16 2.50 11.70
N THR A 34 -6.53 2.87 10.57
CA THR A 34 -6.03 4.25 10.39
C THR A 34 -7.15 5.30 10.53
N SER A 35 -8.34 5.04 9.99
CA SER A 35 -9.51 5.91 10.14
C SER A 35 -10.08 5.89 11.56
N ALA A 36 -10.25 4.70 12.14
CA ALA A 36 -10.82 4.48 13.47
C ALA A 36 -10.10 5.33 14.52
N ILE A 37 -8.78 5.30 14.50
CA ILE A 37 -7.94 5.99 15.49
C ILE A 37 -8.14 7.50 15.46
N GLY A 38 -8.20 8.08 14.26
CA GLY A 38 -8.39 9.51 14.10
C GLY A 38 -9.70 9.97 14.75
N ALA A 39 -10.74 9.15 14.66
CA ALA A 39 -12.03 9.46 15.26
C ALA A 39 -12.13 9.09 16.75
N LEU A 40 -11.51 7.99 17.21
CA LEU A 40 -11.51 7.57 18.62
C LEU A 40 -11.04 8.68 19.56
N GLN A 41 -10.06 9.48 19.12
CA GLN A 41 -9.52 10.60 19.89
C GLN A 41 -10.55 11.72 20.14
N ALA A 42 -11.62 11.79 19.35
CA ALA A 42 -12.69 12.78 19.48
C ALA A 42 -13.97 12.22 20.12
N MET A 43 -14.02 10.92 20.47
CA MET A 43 -15.22 10.30 21.02
C MET A 43 -15.33 10.51 22.53
N PRO A 44 -16.44 11.09 23.05
CA PRO A 44 -16.63 11.30 24.48
C PRO A 44 -16.51 10.01 25.31
N GLY A 45 -17.05 8.88 24.84
CA GLY A 45 -16.95 7.59 25.53
C GLY A 45 -15.52 7.05 25.65
N PHE A 46 -14.63 7.35 24.70
CA PHE A 46 -13.21 7.03 24.78
C PHE A 46 -12.49 7.96 25.76
N LEU A 47 -12.77 9.27 25.66
CA LEU A 47 -12.19 10.30 26.51
C LEU A 47 -12.60 10.16 27.98
N ALA A 48 -13.80 9.66 28.26
CA ALA A 48 -14.26 9.37 29.62
C ALA A 48 -13.41 8.29 30.33
N VAL A 49 -12.80 7.36 29.58
CA VAL A 49 -11.99 6.26 30.12
C VAL A 49 -10.50 6.59 30.09
N PHE A 50 -9.99 7.11 28.96
CA PHE A 50 -8.56 7.31 28.74
C PHE A 50 -8.11 8.77 28.77
N GLY A 51 -9.05 9.72 28.75
CA GLY A 51 -8.81 11.15 28.89
C GLY A 51 -9.05 11.66 30.31
N TYR A 52 -9.49 12.90 30.42
CA TYR A 52 -9.89 13.56 31.65
C TYR A 52 -11.09 14.49 31.39
N LYS A 53 -11.86 14.81 32.44
CA LYS A 53 -12.96 15.79 32.32
C LYS A 53 -12.37 17.18 32.21
N ASP A 54 -12.76 17.91 31.17
CA ASP A 54 -12.34 19.28 30.92
C ASP A 54 -13.57 20.15 30.64
N PRO A 55 -14.05 20.93 31.62
CA PRO A 55 -15.20 21.82 31.45
C PRO A 55 -14.96 22.95 30.44
N SER A 56 -13.70 23.23 30.07
CA SER A 56 -13.34 24.26 29.10
C SER A 56 -13.36 23.77 27.64
N SER A 57 -13.43 22.46 27.43
CA SER A 57 -13.53 21.81 26.12
C SER A 57 -14.99 21.74 25.65
N SER A 58 -15.25 21.94 24.37
CA SER A 58 -16.58 21.83 23.76
C SER A 58 -17.21 20.43 23.89
N LEU A 59 -16.37 19.40 24.13
CA LEU A 59 -16.78 18.01 24.36
C LEU A 59 -16.96 17.67 25.85
N GLY A 60 -16.61 18.57 26.77
CA GLY A 60 -16.58 18.31 28.22
C GLY A 60 -15.47 17.37 28.70
N TYR A 61 -14.65 16.87 27.77
CA TYR A 61 -13.52 15.99 28.01
C TYR A 61 -12.29 16.44 27.21
N GLY A 62 -11.11 16.23 27.78
CA GLY A 62 -9.81 16.44 27.16
C GLY A 62 -9.00 15.14 27.11
N ILE A 63 -8.00 15.10 26.23
CA ILE A 63 -7.02 14.01 26.16
C ILE A 63 -5.63 14.56 26.43
N ASP A 64 -4.87 13.84 27.25
CA ASP A 64 -3.47 14.18 27.45
C ASP A 64 -2.69 13.98 26.15
N SER A 65 -1.85 14.96 25.82
CA SER A 65 -1.07 14.96 24.56
C SER A 65 -0.17 13.73 24.44
N THR A 66 0.33 13.20 25.55
CA THR A 66 1.14 11.97 25.60
C THR A 66 0.31 10.76 25.18
N VAL A 67 -0.92 10.66 25.69
CA VAL A 67 -1.84 9.56 25.37
C VAL A 67 -2.20 9.61 23.89
N GLN A 68 -2.53 10.79 23.38
CA GLN A 68 -2.88 11.00 21.98
C GLN A 68 -1.74 10.60 21.03
N GLN A 69 -0.52 11.01 21.34
CA GLN A 69 0.66 10.73 20.51
C GLN A 69 1.08 9.25 20.58
N LEU A 70 1.08 8.64 21.77
CA LEU A 70 1.49 7.24 21.96
C LEU A 70 0.54 6.27 21.27
N ILE A 71 -0.76 6.53 21.32
CA ILE A 71 -1.78 5.67 20.69
C ILE A 71 -1.54 5.53 19.18
N THR A 72 -1.22 6.63 18.48
CA THR A 72 -0.91 6.60 17.05
C THR A 72 0.52 6.09 16.79
N SER A 73 1.50 6.54 17.58
CA SER A 73 2.92 6.22 17.36
C SER A 73 3.25 4.75 17.59
N LEU A 74 2.62 4.10 18.58
CA LEU A 74 2.89 2.69 18.89
C LEU A 74 2.40 1.73 17.81
N LEU A 75 1.29 2.06 17.15
CA LEU A 75 0.86 1.33 15.96
C LEU A 75 1.92 1.43 14.87
N THR A 76 2.35 2.66 14.55
CA THR A 76 3.36 2.89 13.50
C THR A 76 4.69 2.22 13.85
N LEU A 77 5.09 2.21 15.13
CA LEU A 77 6.25 1.49 15.62
C LEU A 77 6.10 -0.03 15.42
N GLY A 78 4.94 -0.60 15.75
CA GLY A 78 4.65 -2.01 15.52
C GLY A 78 4.71 -2.38 14.03
N SER A 79 4.13 -1.53 13.18
CA SER A 79 4.18 -1.68 11.72
C SER A 79 5.61 -1.56 11.18
N PHE A 80 6.41 -0.62 11.71
CA PHE A 80 7.82 -0.47 11.37
C PHE A 80 8.62 -1.73 11.68
N VAL A 81 8.53 -2.24 12.93
CA VAL A 81 9.28 -3.41 13.39
C VAL A 81 8.85 -4.65 12.61
N SER A 82 7.54 -4.83 12.41
CA SER A 82 7.00 -5.99 11.70
C SER A 82 7.41 -6.02 10.22
N SER A 83 7.33 -4.90 9.50
CA SER A 83 7.82 -4.83 8.11
C SER A 83 9.33 -5.06 8.00
N LEU A 84 10.12 -4.72 9.03
CA LEU A 84 11.57 -4.96 9.03
C LEU A 84 11.90 -6.45 9.18
N VAL A 85 11.17 -7.15 10.06
CA VAL A 85 11.36 -8.60 10.26
C VAL A 85 10.59 -9.45 9.24
N ALA A 86 9.69 -8.86 8.45
CA ALA A 86 8.87 -9.56 7.46
C ALA A 86 9.73 -10.35 6.46
N GLY A 87 10.91 -9.86 6.09
CA GLY A 87 11.85 -10.58 5.23
C GLY A 87 12.28 -11.94 5.80
N LEU A 88 12.59 -12.01 7.10
CA LEU A 88 12.92 -13.27 7.78
C LEU A 88 11.74 -14.24 7.72
N PHE A 89 10.56 -13.80 8.13
CA PHE A 89 9.37 -14.64 8.12
C PHE A 89 8.99 -15.09 6.71
N ALA A 90 9.16 -14.24 5.69
CA ALA A 90 8.90 -14.58 4.30
C ALA A 90 9.84 -15.65 3.75
N SER A 91 11.12 -15.58 4.12
CA SER A 91 12.10 -16.59 3.73
C SER A 91 11.76 -17.94 4.38
N TYR A 92 11.43 -17.95 5.69
CA TYR A 92 11.23 -19.18 6.45
C TYR A 92 9.83 -19.80 6.30
N LEU A 93 8.78 -19.03 6.56
CA LEU A 93 7.43 -19.51 6.81
C LEU A 93 6.54 -19.54 5.55
N GLY A 94 6.89 -18.77 4.52
CA GLY A 94 6.03 -18.57 3.33
C GLY A 94 5.12 -17.36 3.47
N ARG A 95 4.21 -17.14 2.49
CA ARG A 95 3.35 -15.95 2.47
C ARG A 95 2.01 -16.23 3.14
N LYS A 96 1.41 -17.40 2.87
CA LYS A 96 0.13 -17.80 3.44
C LYS A 96 0.20 -18.00 4.96
N PRO A 97 1.17 -18.74 5.53
CA PRO A 97 1.30 -18.87 6.98
C PRO A 97 1.59 -17.55 7.70
N ALA A 98 2.32 -16.63 7.05
CA ALA A 98 2.58 -15.31 7.62
C ALA A 98 1.30 -14.47 7.73
N LEU A 99 0.39 -14.55 6.75
CA LEU A 99 -0.94 -13.93 6.82
C LEU A 99 -1.82 -14.58 7.91
N TRP A 100 -1.71 -15.88 8.12
CA TRP A 100 -2.37 -16.58 9.25
C TRP A 100 -1.89 -16.07 10.60
N LEU A 101 -0.57 -15.95 10.77
CA LEU A 101 0.02 -15.39 11.98
C LEU A 101 -0.47 -13.95 12.22
N ALA A 102 -0.54 -13.13 11.18
CA ALA A 102 -1.10 -11.78 11.25
C ALA A 102 -2.57 -11.78 11.72
N CYS A 103 -3.40 -12.71 11.24
CA CYS A 103 -4.78 -12.86 11.70
C CYS A 103 -4.87 -13.16 13.19
N ILE A 104 -4.04 -14.07 13.69
CA ILE A 104 -4.02 -14.47 15.11
C ILE A 104 -3.55 -13.31 15.99
N VAL A 105 -2.46 -12.65 15.61
CA VAL A 105 -1.91 -11.49 16.34
C VAL A 105 -2.92 -10.35 16.36
N ASN A 106 -3.60 -10.09 15.23
CA ASN A 106 -4.64 -9.08 15.16
C ASN A 106 -5.80 -9.39 16.12
N ALA A 107 -6.31 -10.63 16.11
CA ALA A 107 -7.40 -11.04 16.98
C ALA A 107 -7.03 -10.89 18.46
N ALA A 108 -5.82 -11.30 18.84
CA ALA A 108 -5.31 -11.10 20.20
C ALA A 108 -5.19 -9.60 20.56
N ALA A 109 -4.63 -8.79 19.66
CA ALA A 109 -4.49 -7.36 19.84
C ALA A 109 -5.84 -6.65 20.03
N CYS A 110 -6.86 -7.02 19.24
CA CYS A 110 -8.20 -6.45 19.35
C CYS A 110 -8.87 -6.86 20.67
N GLY A 111 -8.73 -8.13 21.08
CA GLY A 111 -9.28 -8.62 22.34
C GLY A 111 -8.70 -7.89 23.56
N ILE A 112 -7.38 -7.66 23.57
CA ILE A 112 -6.69 -6.90 24.62
C ILE A 112 -7.21 -5.46 24.69
N GLN A 113 -7.42 -4.82 23.53
CA GLN A 113 -7.87 -3.42 23.46
C GLN A 113 -9.34 -3.25 23.91
N ILE A 114 -10.21 -4.20 23.57
CA ILE A 114 -11.63 -4.14 23.98
C ILE A 114 -11.79 -4.40 25.48
N GLY A 115 -11.02 -5.35 26.02
CA GLY A 115 -11.14 -5.79 27.41
C GLY A 115 -10.49 -4.87 28.45
N THR A 116 -9.70 -3.88 28.02
CA THR A 116 -8.92 -3.04 28.94
C THR A 116 -9.51 -1.65 29.17
N THR A 117 -9.30 -1.15 30.39
CA THR A 117 -9.46 0.26 30.76
C THR A 117 -8.13 0.93 31.15
N SER A 118 -7.02 0.17 31.12
CA SER A 118 -5.69 0.68 31.45
C SER A 118 -4.97 1.18 30.21
N LYS A 119 -4.42 2.41 30.30
CA LYS A 119 -3.65 3.06 29.23
C LYS A 119 -2.47 2.19 28.77
N GLY A 120 -1.72 1.60 29.69
CA GLY A 120 -0.55 0.77 29.36
C GLY A 120 -0.90 -0.50 28.57
N VAL A 121 -2.03 -1.14 28.90
CA VAL A 121 -2.51 -2.33 28.18
C VAL A 121 -3.06 -1.94 26.81
N LEU A 122 -3.72 -0.79 26.69
CA LEU A 122 -4.13 -0.23 25.40
C LEU A 122 -2.91 -0.02 24.49
N TYR A 123 -1.85 0.60 25.01
CA TYR A 123 -0.59 0.83 24.30
C TYR A 123 0.05 -0.45 23.77
N PHE A 124 0.12 -1.49 24.61
CA PHE A 124 0.60 -2.79 24.20
C PHE A 124 -0.28 -3.41 23.11
N GLY A 125 -1.61 -3.31 23.25
CA GLY A 125 -2.56 -3.71 22.22
C GLY A 125 -2.33 -3.01 20.88
N ARG A 126 -2.05 -1.69 20.89
CA ARG A 126 -1.73 -0.94 19.65
C ARG A 126 -0.43 -1.40 19.01
N LEU A 127 0.60 -1.66 19.80
CA LEU A 127 1.87 -2.18 19.29
C LEU A 127 1.69 -3.54 18.60
N LEU A 128 0.93 -4.45 19.22
CA LEU A 128 0.61 -5.75 18.63
C LEU A 128 -0.26 -5.62 17.38
N LEU A 129 -1.23 -4.72 17.38
CA LEU A 129 -2.07 -4.46 16.20
C LEU A 129 -1.22 -3.91 15.04
N GLY A 130 -0.26 -3.03 15.33
CA GLY A 130 0.71 -2.54 14.36
C GLY A 130 1.54 -3.67 13.78
N PHE A 131 1.96 -4.62 14.62
CA PHE A 131 2.70 -5.79 14.17
C PHE A 131 1.90 -6.64 13.18
N ALA A 132 0.60 -6.87 13.45
CA ALA A 132 -0.28 -7.56 12.53
C ALA A 132 -0.51 -6.78 11.22
N ASN A 133 -0.75 -5.47 11.31
CA ASN A 133 -0.97 -4.61 10.16
C ASN A 133 0.24 -4.57 9.22
N GLY A 134 1.47 -4.44 9.73
CA GLY A 134 2.65 -4.48 8.88
C GLY A 134 2.83 -5.82 8.16
N PHE A 135 2.49 -6.95 8.80
CA PHE A 135 2.48 -8.25 8.13
C PHE A 135 1.40 -8.33 7.05
N PHE A 136 0.17 -7.88 7.33
CA PHE A 136 -0.88 -7.83 6.32
C PHE A 136 -0.46 -7.03 5.08
N VAL A 137 0.11 -5.84 5.28
CA VAL A 137 0.57 -4.98 4.18
C VAL A 137 1.71 -5.63 3.41
N THR A 138 2.76 -6.10 4.07
CA THR A 138 3.92 -6.66 3.37
C THR A 138 3.59 -7.97 2.65
N PHE A 139 2.98 -8.94 3.34
CA PHE A 139 2.76 -10.27 2.77
C PHE A 139 1.65 -10.30 1.71
N SER A 140 0.60 -9.48 1.85
CA SER A 140 -0.45 -9.43 0.82
C SER A 140 0.05 -8.84 -0.49
N ASN A 141 0.88 -7.79 -0.43
CA ASN A 141 1.49 -7.16 -1.61
C ASN A 141 2.50 -8.08 -2.30
N VAL A 142 3.36 -8.72 -1.51
CA VAL A 142 4.35 -9.69 -2.04
C VAL A 142 3.62 -10.87 -2.70
N TYR A 143 2.63 -11.46 -2.03
CA TYR A 143 1.85 -12.56 -2.60
C TYR A 143 1.17 -12.15 -3.91
N THR A 144 0.50 -11.01 -3.93
CA THR A 144 -0.25 -10.53 -5.10
C THR A 144 0.69 -10.24 -6.28
N SER A 145 1.88 -9.69 -6.04
CA SER A 145 2.88 -9.44 -7.10
C SER A 145 3.48 -10.73 -7.67
N GLU A 146 3.68 -11.75 -6.83
CA GLU A 146 4.21 -13.06 -7.23
C GLU A 146 3.19 -13.95 -7.94
N VAL A 147 1.90 -13.74 -7.72
CA VAL A 147 0.82 -14.57 -8.28
C VAL A 147 0.24 -13.94 -9.55
N ALA A 148 0.29 -12.61 -9.67
CA ALA A 148 -0.31 -11.92 -10.79
C ALA A 148 0.42 -12.16 -12.14
N PRO A 149 -0.33 -12.37 -13.24
CA PRO A 149 0.24 -12.39 -14.58
C PRO A 149 0.91 -11.05 -14.92
N ALA A 150 2.01 -11.07 -15.67
CA ALA A 150 2.80 -9.87 -15.99
C ALA A 150 1.97 -8.68 -16.52
N HIS A 151 1.03 -8.95 -17.42
CA HIS A 151 0.19 -7.92 -18.04
C HIS A 151 -0.93 -7.37 -17.12
N LEU A 152 -1.29 -8.07 -16.04
CA LEU A 152 -2.30 -7.62 -15.06
C LEU A 152 -1.71 -7.25 -13.70
N ARG A 153 -0.40 -7.46 -13.50
CA ARG A 153 0.29 -7.30 -12.21
C ARG A 153 -0.01 -5.98 -11.55
N GLY A 154 0.15 -4.87 -12.27
CA GLY A 154 -0.08 -3.57 -11.62
C GLY A 154 -1.54 -3.29 -11.24
N VAL A 155 -2.53 -3.92 -11.88
CA VAL A 155 -3.93 -3.82 -11.42
C VAL A 155 -4.16 -4.69 -10.20
N MET A 156 -3.66 -5.93 -10.22
CA MET A 156 -3.82 -6.84 -9.10
C MET A 156 -3.12 -6.32 -7.84
N VAL A 157 -1.90 -5.81 -7.96
CA VAL A 157 -1.16 -5.24 -6.81
C VAL A 157 -1.80 -3.91 -6.37
N ALA A 158 -2.39 -3.12 -7.28
CA ALA A 158 -3.13 -1.91 -6.93
C ALA A 158 -4.42 -2.18 -6.11
N LEU A 159 -4.89 -3.43 -6.02
CA LEU A 159 -5.97 -3.80 -5.10
C LEU A 159 -5.62 -3.46 -3.64
N PHE A 160 -4.34 -3.32 -3.31
CA PHE A 160 -3.89 -2.74 -2.04
C PHE A 160 -4.59 -1.41 -1.76
N ALA A 161 -4.42 -0.42 -2.64
CA ALA A 161 -4.95 0.92 -2.45
C ALA A 161 -6.49 0.92 -2.43
N TYR A 162 -7.09 0.02 -3.21
CA TYR A 162 -8.54 -0.16 -3.28
C TYR A 162 -9.10 -0.60 -1.92
N TRP A 163 -8.54 -1.67 -1.33
CA TRP A 163 -8.98 -2.18 -0.03
C TRP A 163 -8.66 -1.25 1.13
N VAL A 164 -7.52 -0.54 1.09
CA VAL A 164 -7.22 0.49 2.10
C VAL A 164 -8.30 1.57 2.08
N ASN A 165 -8.68 2.09 0.91
CA ASN A 165 -9.71 3.13 0.82
C ASN A 165 -11.09 2.62 1.28
N ILE A 166 -11.49 1.39 0.93
CA ILE A 166 -12.72 0.78 1.46
C ILE A 166 -12.68 0.70 2.99
N GLY A 167 -11.56 0.22 3.54
CA GLY A 167 -11.36 0.13 4.98
C GLY A 167 -11.49 1.50 5.64
N SER A 168 -10.86 2.52 5.07
CA SER A 168 -10.92 3.88 5.58
C SER A 168 -12.33 4.48 5.55
N VAL A 169 -13.11 4.24 4.49
CA VAL A 169 -14.52 4.66 4.41
C VAL A 169 -15.35 3.93 5.47
N LEU A 170 -15.24 2.61 5.58
CA LEU A 170 -15.99 1.82 6.55
C LEU A 170 -15.66 2.21 8.00
N GLY A 171 -14.37 2.44 8.30
CA GLY A 171 -13.92 2.92 9.60
C GLY A 171 -14.58 4.25 9.95
N SER A 172 -14.43 5.25 9.09
CA SER A 172 -15.03 6.57 9.30
C SER A 172 -16.55 6.55 9.46
N VAL A 173 -17.25 5.66 8.74
CA VAL A 173 -18.71 5.50 8.88
C VAL A 173 -19.06 4.89 10.24
N VAL A 174 -18.39 3.79 10.64
CA VAL A 174 -18.62 3.16 11.96
C VAL A 174 -18.35 4.15 13.08
N ASP A 175 -17.28 4.94 12.98
CA ASP A 175 -16.95 5.97 13.95
C ASP A 175 -18.03 7.06 14.03
N ASN A 176 -18.54 7.52 12.87
CA ASN A 176 -19.57 8.54 12.82
C ASN A 176 -20.87 8.11 13.53
N TYR A 177 -21.23 6.83 13.47
CA TYR A 177 -22.40 6.30 14.19
C TYR A 177 -22.13 6.02 15.68
N THR A 178 -20.89 5.78 16.06
CA THR A 178 -20.51 5.43 17.44
C THR A 178 -20.11 6.64 18.28
N GLN A 179 -19.77 7.78 17.65
CA GLN A 179 -19.33 9.00 18.34
C GLN A 179 -20.36 9.57 19.33
N THR A 180 -21.66 9.38 19.09
CA THR A 180 -22.74 9.93 19.93
C THR A 180 -22.95 9.12 21.21
N ARG A 181 -22.29 7.97 21.34
CA ARG A 181 -22.40 7.10 22.51
C ARG A 181 -21.49 7.61 23.62
N MET A 182 -22.02 7.66 24.83
CA MET A 182 -21.28 8.06 26.04
C MET A 182 -20.68 6.87 26.80
N ASP A 183 -21.08 5.65 26.45
CA ASP A 183 -20.60 4.41 27.07
C ASP A 183 -19.31 3.90 26.42
N ARG A 184 -18.66 2.93 27.07
CA ARG A 184 -17.45 2.24 26.55
C ARG A 184 -17.65 1.62 25.16
N ALA A 185 -18.90 1.31 24.81
CA ALA A 185 -19.28 0.84 23.48
C ALA A 185 -18.87 1.80 22.34
N ALA A 186 -18.69 3.10 22.62
CA ALA A 186 -18.25 4.09 21.63
C ALA A 186 -16.95 3.67 20.94
N TYR A 187 -15.94 3.22 21.69
CA TYR A 187 -14.66 2.79 21.13
C TYR A 187 -14.55 1.26 20.96
N GLN A 188 -15.28 0.49 21.76
CA GLN A 188 -15.26 -0.98 21.66
C GLN A 188 -15.89 -1.49 20.37
N ILE A 189 -16.88 -0.79 19.80
CA ILE A 189 -17.52 -1.19 18.54
C ILE A 189 -16.54 -1.04 17.35
N PRO A 190 -15.91 0.13 17.10
CA PRO A 190 -14.90 0.26 16.05
C PRO A 190 -13.76 -0.77 16.18
N ILE A 191 -13.24 -0.98 17.39
CA ILE A 191 -12.19 -1.99 17.64
C ILE A 191 -12.73 -3.41 17.46
N GLY A 192 -14.02 -3.66 17.76
CA GLY A 192 -14.69 -4.93 17.50
C GLY A 192 -14.79 -5.26 16.01
N CYS A 193 -15.01 -4.26 15.16
CA CYS A 193 -15.05 -4.42 13.71
C CYS A 193 -13.72 -4.90 13.13
N LEU A 194 -12.59 -4.62 13.80
CA LEU A 194 -11.26 -5.11 13.42
C LEU A 194 -11.11 -6.65 13.54
N PHE A 195 -12.10 -7.38 14.08
CA PHE A 195 -12.15 -8.84 14.00
C PHE A 195 -12.73 -9.37 12.69
N ILE A 196 -13.47 -8.56 11.94
CA ILE A 196 -14.18 -9.00 10.72
C ILE A 196 -13.19 -9.42 9.64
N VAL A 197 -12.18 -8.58 9.34
CA VAL A 197 -11.19 -8.87 8.28
C VAL A 197 -10.37 -10.13 8.61
N PRO A 198 -9.78 -10.30 9.81
CA PRO A 198 -9.08 -11.54 10.16
C PRO A 198 -9.98 -12.78 10.13
N ALA A 199 -11.24 -12.67 10.56
CA ALA A 199 -12.16 -13.80 10.52
C ALA A 199 -12.47 -14.24 9.09
N LEU A 200 -12.75 -13.30 8.19
CA LEU A 200 -12.96 -13.60 6.77
C LEU A 200 -11.69 -14.11 6.11
N LEU A 201 -10.54 -13.48 6.38
CA LEU A 201 -9.27 -13.83 5.78
C LEU A 201 -8.77 -15.20 6.25
N SER A 202 -8.91 -15.53 7.54
CA SER A 202 -8.55 -16.86 8.06
C SER A 202 -9.31 -17.98 7.35
N VAL A 203 -10.63 -17.85 7.19
CA VAL A 203 -11.42 -18.83 6.42
C VAL A 203 -10.98 -18.87 4.95
N ALA A 204 -10.79 -17.70 4.33
CA ALA A 204 -10.46 -17.64 2.92
C ALA A 204 -9.05 -18.17 2.60
N LEU A 205 -8.07 -17.98 3.51
CA LEU A 205 -6.71 -18.46 3.34
C LEU A 205 -6.62 -19.98 3.22
N PHE A 206 -7.58 -20.76 3.71
CA PHE A 206 -7.60 -22.21 3.47
C PHE A 206 -7.62 -22.54 1.96
N PHE A 207 -8.38 -21.77 1.17
CA PHE A 207 -8.56 -21.97 -0.26
C PHE A 207 -7.46 -21.32 -1.11
N VAL A 208 -6.70 -20.38 -0.55
CA VAL A 208 -5.61 -19.70 -1.24
C VAL A 208 -4.39 -20.62 -1.33
N PRO A 209 -3.83 -20.88 -2.54
CA PRO A 209 -2.60 -21.64 -2.69
C PRO A 209 -1.39 -20.80 -2.22
N GLU A 210 -0.26 -21.44 -1.92
CA GLU A 210 0.97 -20.70 -1.58
C GLU A 210 1.64 -20.16 -2.86
N SER A 211 2.44 -19.10 -2.75
CA SER A 211 3.14 -18.51 -3.90
C SER A 211 3.96 -19.53 -4.69
N PRO A 212 3.76 -19.67 -6.02
CA PRO A 212 4.55 -20.56 -6.87
C PRO A 212 6.05 -20.23 -6.82
N ARG A 213 6.39 -18.94 -6.84
CA ARG A 213 7.78 -18.46 -6.81
C ARG A 213 8.46 -18.82 -5.48
N TRP A 214 7.75 -18.70 -4.36
CA TRP A 214 8.31 -19.15 -3.07
C TRP A 214 8.55 -20.66 -3.03
N LEU A 215 7.60 -21.45 -3.55
CA LEU A 215 7.73 -22.90 -3.60
C LEU A 215 8.93 -23.32 -4.47
N LEU A 216 9.18 -22.63 -5.59
CA LEU A 216 10.38 -22.83 -6.42
C LEU A 216 11.66 -22.51 -5.65
N HIS A 217 11.72 -21.38 -4.93
CA HIS A 217 12.89 -21.06 -4.09
C HIS A 217 13.13 -22.08 -2.97
N ARG A 218 12.11 -22.84 -2.57
CA ARG A 218 12.22 -23.95 -1.60
C ARG A 218 12.54 -25.30 -2.24
N GLY A 219 12.77 -25.36 -3.55
CA GLY A 219 13.01 -26.62 -4.27
C GLY A 219 11.77 -27.51 -4.41
N ARG A 220 10.57 -26.99 -4.10
CA ARG A 220 9.30 -27.74 -4.18
C ARG A 220 8.65 -27.53 -5.54
N GLU A 221 9.31 -28.00 -6.59
CA GLU A 221 8.92 -27.74 -7.98
C GLU A 221 7.52 -28.30 -8.32
N ALA A 222 7.21 -29.54 -7.89
CA ALA A 222 5.91 -30.15 -8.13
C ALA A 222 4.76 -29.34 -7.52
N ASP A 223 4.92 -28.90 -6.27
CA ASP A 223 3.93 -28.08 -5.57
C ASP A 223 3.78 -26.69 -6.21
N ALA A 224 4.89 -26.10 -6.67
CA ALA A 224 4.88 -24.82 -7.37
C ALA A 224 4.07 -24.91 -8.67
N ARG A 225 4.21 -26.00 -9.44
CA ARG A 225 3.45 -26.22 -10.68
C ARG A 225 1.96 -26.34 -10.40
N VAL A 226 1.58 -27.14 -9.39
CA VAL A 226 0.19 -27.29 -8.96
C VAL A 226 -0.40 -25.97 -8.48
N SER A 227 0.38 -25.18 -7.72
CA SER A 227 -0.05 -23.86 -7.27
C SER A 227 -0.33 -22.94 -8.47
N LEU A 228 0.60 -22.86 -9.43
CA LEU A 228 0.44 -22.05 -10.62
C LEU A 228 -0.78 -22.49 -11.44
N GLN A 229 -0.99 -23.79 -11.62
CA GLN A 229 -2.16 -24.33 -12.30
C GLN A 229 -3.47 -23.94 -11.60
N ARG A 230 -3.51 -23.97 -10.26
CA ARG A 230 -4.70 -23.53 -9.51
C ARG A 230 -4.98 -22.04 -9.69
N ILE A 231 -3.93 -21.22 -9.70
CA ILE A 231 -4.03 -19.76 -9.87
C ILE A 231 -4.50 -19.41 -11.29
N ARG A 232 -3.85 -19.97 -12.31
CA ARG A 232 -4.15 -19.70 -13.72
C ARG A 232 -5.46 -20.37 -14.15
N GLY A 233 -5.80 -21.52 -13.57
CA GLY A 233 -7.00 -22.28 -13.92
C GLY A 233 -7.06 -22.56 -15.42
N ASN A 234 -8.20 -22.26 -16.04
CA ASN A 234 -8.41 -22.44 -17.48
C ASN A 234 -8.18 -21.14 -18.27
N ALA A 235 -7.57 -20.12 -17.65
CA ALA A 235 -7.43 -18.78 -18.25
C ALA A 235 -6.33 -18.70 -19.32
N VAL A 236 -5.42 -19.68 -19.35
CA VAL A 236 -4.23 -19.69 -20.19
C VAL A 236 -4.22 -20.97 -21.02
N ASP A 237 -3.95 -20.84 -22.31
CA ASP A 237 -3.71 -22.00 -23.19
C ASP A 237 -2.52 -22.82 -22.68
N ALA A 238 -2.54 -24.13 -22.89
CA ALA A 238 -1.49 -25.04 -22.43
C ALA A 238 -0.10 -24.59 -22.93
N GLY A 239 -0.01 -24.05 -24.16
CA GLY A 239 1.25 -23.51 -24.67
C GLY A 239 1.79 -22.30 -23.90
N ALA A 240 0.92 -21.33 -23.58
CA ALA A 240 1.33 -20.13 -22.86
C ALA A 240 1.61 -20.40 -21.38
N PHE A 241 0.91 -21.38 -20.78
CA PHE A 241 1.19 -21.85 -19.42
C PHE A 241 2.59 -22.46 -19.32
N GLU A 242 2.98 -23.33 -20.26
CA GLU A 242 4.32 -23.93 -20.25
C GLU A 242 5.43 -22.89 -20.45
N VAL A 243 5.20 -21.86 -21.28
CA VAL A 243 6.18 -20.77 -21.44
C VAL A 243 6.37 -20.01 -20.12
N GLU A 244 5.29 -19.62 -19.45
CA GLU A 244 5.36 -18.94 -18.15
C GLU A 244 6.03 -19.83 -17.08
N TRP A 245 5.74 -21.13 -17.09
CA TRP A 245 6.35 -22.09 -16.19
C TRP A 245 7.87 -22.18 -16.39
N VAL A 246 8.33 -22.38 -17.63
CA VAL A 246 9.76 -22.47 -17.98
C VAL A 246 10.48 -21.18 -17.65
N GLU A 247 9.87 -20.03 -17.96
CA GLU A 247 10.40 -18.70 -17.62
C GLU A 247 10.63 -18.55 -16.11
N MET A 248 9.66 -18.92 -15.27
CA MET A 248 9.80 -18.85 -13.81
C MET A 248 10.85 -19.82 -13.26
N VAL A 249 10.88 -21.07 -13.74
CA VAL A 249 11.88 -22.06 -13.29
C VAL A 249 13.28 -21.58 -13.60
N ARG A 250 13.49 -21.07 -14.82
CA ARG A 250 14.77 -20.55 -15.25
C ARG A 250 15.20 -19.32 -14.46
N GLY A 251 14.30 -18.36 -14.27
CA GLY A 251 14.60 -17.17 -13.47
C GLY A 251 15.07 -17.54 -12.05
N VAL A 252 14.40 -18.51 -11.41
CA VAL A 252 14.81 -19.00 -10.08
C VAL A 252 16.15 -19.74 -10.13
N GLN A 253 16.42 -20.54 -11.16
CA GLN A 253 17.68 -21.27 -11.31
C GLN A 253 18.88 -20.33 -11.56
N GLU A 254 18.72 -19.33 -12.42
CA GLU A 254 19.73 -18.30 -12.67
C GLU A 254 20.02 -17.51 -11.40
N GLU A 255 18.98 -17.13 -10.65
CA GLU A 255 19.15 -16.46 -9.36
C GLU A 255 19.87 -17.34 -8.32
N GLN A 256 19.51 -18.63 -8.20
CA GLN A 256 20.17 -19.57 -7.29
C GLN A 256 21.64 -19.84 -7.67
N ALA A 257 21.96 -19.81 -8.97
CA ALA A 257 23.33 -19.94 -9.45
C ALA A 257 24.19 -18.73 -9.07
N VAL A 258 23.60 -17.53 -9.04
CA VAL A 258 24.29 -16.29 -8.65
C VAL A 258 24.42 -16.16 -7.13
N ALA A 259 23.45 -16.63 -6.34
CA ALA A 259 23.50 -16.53 -4.88
C ALA A 259 22.94 -17.76 -4.16
N LYS A 260 23.82 -18.50 -3.44
CA LYS A 260 23.46 -19.69 -2.64
C LYS A 260 22.64 -19.38 -1.37
N SER A 261 22.69 -18.15 -0.87
CA SER A 261 21.95 -17.70 0.31
C SER A 261 21.45 -16.27 0.14
N VAL A 262 20.32 -15.95 0.77
CA VAL A 262 19.76 -14.60 0.79
C VAL A 262 20.10 -13.94 2.11
N ALA A 263 21.16 -13.12 2.14
CA ALA A 263 21.46 -12.29 3.30
C ALA A 263 20.79 -10.92 3.15
N PHE A 264 20.32 -10.34 4.26
CA PHE A 264 19.75 -8.98 4.27
C PHE A 264 20.69 -7.96 3.61
N LEU A 265 22.01 -8.09 3.81
CA LEU A 265 23.01 -7.17 3.26
C LEU A 265 23.21 -7.30 1.75
N ASP A 266 22.70 -8.35 1.11
CA ASP A 266 22.82 -8.52 -0.34
C ASP A 266 22.02 -7.45 -1.10
N MET A 267 20.97 -6.89 -0.48
CA MET A 267 20.16 -5.83 -1.10
C MET A 267 20.94 -4.54 -1.34
N PHE A 268 22.09 -4.37 -0.68
CA PHE A 268 22.95 -3.19 -0.78
C PHE A 268 24.18 -3.44 -1.68
N ARG A 269 24.19 -4.50 -2.48
CA ARG A 269 25.33 -4.86 -3.34
C ARG A 269 24.93 -4.90 -4.82
N GLY A 270 25.88 -4.54 -5.70
CA GLY A 270 25.75 -4.72 -7.15
C GLY A 270 24.50 -4.06 -7.77
N SER A 271 23.84 -4.79 -8.67
CA SER A 271 22.60 -4.37 -9.34
C SER A 271 21.41 -4.24 -8.37
N ASP A 272 21.41 -5.03 -7.28
CA ASP A 272 20.37 -5.01 -6.24
C ASP A 272 20.39 -3.69 -5.43
N LEU A 273 21.56 -3.05 -5.27
CA LEU A 273 21.64 -1.73 -4.63
C LEU A 273 20.79 -0.69 -5.36
N ARG A 274 20.89 -0.63 -6.69
CA ARG A 274 20.11 0.30 -7.52
C ARG A 274 18.62 0.04 -7.36
N ARG A 275 18.21 -1.23 -7.35
CA ARG A 275 16.81 -1.64 -7.14
C ARG A 275 16.29 -1.24 -5.77
N THR A 276 17.08 -1.49 -4.73
CA THR A 276 16.76 -1.14 -3.35
C THR A 276 16.62 0.37 -3.17
N LEU A 277 17.56 1.16 -3.71
CA LEU A 277 17.47 2.62 -3.65
C LEU A 277 16.26 3.17 -4.40
N LEU A 278 15.92 2.60 -5.56
CA LEU A 278 14.70 2.98 -6.29
C LEU A 278 13.44 2.62 -5.50
N CYS A 279 13.40 1.44 -4.87
CA CYS A 279 12.28 1.02 -4.02
C CYS A 279 12.11 1.94 -2.81
N TYR A 280 13.21 2.29 -2.14
CA TYR A 280 13.21 3.21 -1.00
C TYR A 280 12.77 4.61 -1.43
N GLY A 281 13.29 5.09 -2.56
CA GLY A 281 12.87 6.35 -3.18
C GLY A 281 11.38 6.38 -3.50
N MET A 282 10.83 5.28 -4.04
CA MET A 282 9.39 5.17 -4.33
C MET A 282 8.52 5.27 -3.09
N ILE A 283 8.86 4.56 -2.01
CA ILE A 283 8.11 4.65 -0.75
C ILE A 283 8.31 6.01 -0.10
N ALA A 284 9.51 6.60 -0.15
CA ALA A 284 9.77 7.94 0.34
C ALA A 284 8.95 9.00 -0.42
N CYS A 285 8.81 8.88 -1.75
CA CYS A 285 7.97 9.75 -2.56
C CYS A 285 6.49 9.68 -2.17
N GLN A 286 6.00 8.50 -1.73
CA GLN A 286 4.64 8.36 -1.21
C GLN A 286 4.44 9.27 0.01
N THR A 287 5.40 9.29 0.94
CA THR A 287 5.32 10.16 2.12
C THR A 287 5.56 11.63 1.77
N ALA A 288 6.51 11.90 0.87
CA ALA A 288 6.82 13.24 0.40
C ALA A 288 5.65 13.92 -0.35
N SER A 289 4.62 13.15 -0.74
CA SER A 289 3.38 13.72 -1.28
C SER A 289 2.62 14.61 -0.28
N GLY A 290 2.85 14.42 1.03
CA GLY A 290 2.10 15.08 2.10
C GLY A 290 0.81 14.37 2.51
N VAL A 291 0.53 13.16 1.99
CA VAL A 291 -0.73 12.45 2.28
C VAL A 291 -0.90 12.16 3.77
N TRP A 292 0.16 11.81 4.50
CA TRP A 292 0.05 11.40 5.91
C TRP A 292 -0.43 12.51 6.81
N PHE A 293 -0.07 13.75 6.48
CA PHE A 293 -0.60 14.95 7.14
C PHE A 293 -2.12 15.03 6.96
N LEU A 294 -2.63 14.82 5.75
CA LEU A 294 -4.06 14.86 5.49
C LEU A 294 -4.78 13.67 6.15
N ILE A 295 -4.24 12.45 6.05
CA ILE A 295 -4.84 11.27 6.70
C ILE A 295 -4.98 11.48 8.22
N GLY A 296 -3.94 12.01 8.88
CA GLY A 296 -3.95 12.20 10.33
C GLY A 296 -4.71 13.43 10.82
N TYR A 297 -4.71 14.53 10.05
CA TYR A 297 -5.14 15.84 10.55
C TYR A 297 -6.14 16.58 9.64
N GLN A 298 -6.66 15.97 8.57
CA GLN A 298 -7.58 16.64 7.63
C GLN A 298 -8.79 17.29 8.31
N THR A 299 -9.48 16.57 9.21
CA THR A 299 -10.65 17.13 9.90
C THR A 299 -10.30 18.36 10.73
N TYR A 300 -9.20 18.27 11.51
CA TYR A 300 -8.71 19.39 12.31
C TYR A 300 -8.27 20.58 11.44
N PHE A 301 -7.58 20.28 10.34
CA PHE A 301 -7.14 21.27 9.37
C PHE A 301 -8.32 22.05 8.76
N PHE A 302 -9.44 21.38 8.46
CA PHE A 302 -10.68 22.03 8.01
C PHE A 302 -11.34 22.86 9.11
N THR A 303 -11.30 22.42 10.36
CA THR A 303 -11.80 23.21 11.48
C THR A 303 -11.03 24.53 11.64
N ILE A 304 -9.69 24.49 11.57
CA ILE A 304 -8.86 25.71 11.63
C ILE A 304 -9.10 26.60 10.40
N ALA A 305 -9.39 26.02 9.23
CA ALA A 305 -9.76 26.76 8.04
C ALA A 305 -11.15 27.45 8.13
N GLY A 306 -11.86 27.33 9.26
CA GLY A 306 -13.15 27.99 9.51
C GLY A 306 -14.37 27.22 9.00
N ILE A 307 -14.25 25.91 8.79
CA ILE A 307 -15.31 25.09 8.21
C ILE A 307 -16.15 24.42 9.30
N THR A 308 -17.44 24.74 9.33
CA THR A 308 -18.40 24.25 10.33
C THR A 308 -18.69 22.75 10.21
N LYS A 309 -18.60 22.18 9.00
CA LYS A 309 -18.90 20.77 8.67
C LYS A 309 -17.66 19.94 8.35
N ALA A 310 -16.57 20.13 9.10
CA ALA A 310 -15.27 19.51 8.82
C ALA A 310 -15.30 17.97 8.68
N PHE A 311 -16.11 17.27 9.50
CA PHE A 311 -16.26 15.81 9.43
C PHE A 311 -16.92 15.33 8.14
N GLU A 312 -18.00 15.99 7.69
CA GLU A 312 -18.71 15.64 6.44
C GLU A 312 -17.77 15.79 5.24
N PHE A 313 -17.00 16.88 5.19
CA PHE A 313 -16.01 17.10 4.13
C PHE A 313 -14.84 16.11 4.19
N SER A 314 -14.46 15.65 5.39
CA SER A 314 -13.42 14.64 5.54
C SER A 314 -13.86 13.29 4.95
N ILE A 315 -15.10 12.87 5.22
CA ILE A 315 -15.70 11.66 4.63
C ILE A 315 -15.82 11.81 3.11
N MET A 316 -16.29 12.97 2.64
CA MET A 316 -16.36 13.28 1.21
C MET A 316 -14.99 13.09 0.54
N ASN A 317 -13.92 13.63 1.12
CA ASN A 317 -12.56 13.48 0.59
C ASN A 317 -12.09 12.03 0.51
N THR A 318 -12.39 11.21 1.52
CA THR A 318 -12.09 9.78 1.48
C THR A 318 -12.84 9.08 0.34
N CYS A 319 -14.11 9.45 0.10
CA CYS A 319 -14.88 8.94 -1.04
C CYS A 319 -14.30 9.38 -2.39
N PHE A 320 -13.83 10.63 -2.51
CA PHE A 320 -13.10 11.09 -3.70
C PHE A 320 -11.78 10.32 -3.91
N GLY A 321 -11.07 10.00 -2.82
CA GLY A 321 -9.90 9.12 -2.85
C GLY A 321 -10.24 7.74 -3.41
N PHE A 322 -11.33 7.13 -2.92
CA PHE A 322 -11.81 5.84 -3.42
C PHE A 322 -12.17 5.89 -4.91
N LEU A 323 -12.88 6.94 -5.37
CA LEU A 323 -13.15 7.15 -6.79
C LEU A 323 -11.85 7.27 -7.59
N GLY A 324 -10.88 8.01 -7.04
CA GLY A 324 -9.53 8.16 -7.58
C GLY A 324 -8.86 6.81 -7.83
N VAL A 325 -8.84 5.90 -6.84
CA VAL A 325 -8.24 4.56 -6.99
C VAL A 325 -8.85 3.81 -8.17
N ASN A 326 -10.18 3.82 -8.32
CA ASN A 326 -10.87 3.09 -9.38
C ASN A 326 -10.47 3.61 -10.78
N VAL A 327 -10.45 4.93 -10.95
CA VAL A 327 -9.99 5.58 -12.20
C VAL A 327 -8.51 5.30 -12.42
N GLY A 328 -7.71 5.35 -11.37
CA GLY A 328 -6.29 5.04 -11.35
C GLY A 328 -5.98 3.64 -11.84
N MET A 329 -6.65 2.62 -11.29
CA MET A 329 -6.51 1.23 -11.70
C MET A 329 -6.87 1.03 -13.19
N TYR A 330 -7.93 1.68 -13.66
CA TYR A 330 -8.28 1.68 -15.08
C TYR A 330 -7.17 2.32 -15.93
N ALA A 331 -6.63 3.44 -15.48
CA ALA A 331 -5.60 4.19 -16.18
C ALA A 331 -4.25 3.43 -16.22
N ILE A 332 -3.85 2.79 -15.11
CA ILE A 332 -2.70 1.88 -14.96
C ILE A 332 -2.74 0.74 -15.99
N ARG A 333 -3.94 0.25 -16.31
CA ARG A 333 -4.12 -0.84 -17.28
C ARG A 333 -4.08 -0.31 -18.71
N HIS A 334 -4.94 0.65 -19.03
CA HIS A 334 -5.27 0.98 -20.42
C HIS A 334 -4.56 2.22 -20.98
N LEU A 335 -4.32 3.24 -20.16
CA LEU A 335 -3.98 4.58 -20.64
C LEU A 335 -2.52 4.95 -20.42
N PHE A 336 -1.97 4.65 -19.24
CA PHE A 336 -0.65 5.13 -18.83
C PHE A 336 0.32 3.99 -18.51
N GLY A 337 1.61 4.30 -18.65
CA GLY A 337 2.72 3.53 -18.08
C GLY A 337 2.89 3.83 -16.59
N ARG A 338 3.71 3.03 -15.90
CA ARG A 338 4.01 3.18 -14.47
C ARG A 338 4.68 4.51 -14.16
N ARG A 339 5.61 4.94 -15.02
CA ARG A 339 6.31 6.21 -14.83
C ARG A 339 5.38 7.40 -15.08
N SER A 340 4.61 7.36 -16.16
CA SER A 340 3.71 8.46 -16.54
C SER A 340 2.63 8.74 -15.51
N ILE A 341 2.03 7.69 -14.93
CA ILE A 341 0.99 7.88 -13.92
C ILE A 341 1.54 8.47 -12.63
N LEU A 342 2.74 8.07 -12.19
CA LEU A 342 3.41 8.63 -11.03
C LEU A 342 3.72 10.13 -11.21
N MET A 343 4.20 10.52 -12.40
CA MET A 343 4.44 11.92 -12.74
C MET A 343 3.16 12.74 -12.77
N LEU A 344 2.10 12.23 -13.42
CA LEU A 344 0.79 12.89 -13.45
C LEU A 344 0.26 13.13 -12.04
N GLY A 345 0.34 12.10 -11.19
CA GLY A 345 -0.04 12.17 -9.79
C GLY A 345 0.73 13.23 -9.02
N ALA A 346 2.07 13.20 -9.08
CA ALA A 346 2.91 14.14 -8.35
C ALA A 346 2.74 15.60 -8.83
N VAL A 347 2.58 15.83 -10.14
CA VAL A 347 2.29 17.18 -10.67
C VAL A 347 0.93 17.67 -10.17
N ALA A 348 -0.12 16.84 -10.28
CA ALA A 348 -1.45 17.23 -9.81
C ALA A 348 -1.46 17.48 -8.29
N CYS A 349 -0.78 16.64 -7.51
CA CYS A 349 -0.62 16.82 -6.06
C CYS A 349 0.13 18.11 -5.73
N ALA A 350 1.21 18.41 -6.45
CA ALA A 350 1.97 19.66 -6.27
C ALA A 350 1.09 20.88 -6.53
N LEU A 351 0.34 20.88 -7.64
CA LEU A 351 -0.56 21.99 -7.99
C LEU A 351 -1.68 22.18 -6.97
N CYS A 352 -2.29 21.10 -6.47
CA CYS A 352 -3.35 21.20 -5.46
C CYS A 352 -2.83 21.72 -4.11
N GLN A 353 -1.66 21.25 -3.68
CA GLN A 353 -1.01 21.72 -2.44
C GLN A 353 -0.56 23.18 -2.58
N LEU A 354 -0.02 23.56 -3.74
CA LEU A 354 0.37 24.93 -4.04
C LEU A 354 -0.84 25.85 -4.07
N ALA A 355 -1.93 25.45 -4.72
CA ALA A 355 -3.17 26.23 -4.78
C ALA A 355 -3.77 26.44 -3.38
N SER A 356 -3.78 25.38 -2.55
CA SER A 356 -4.23 25.46 -1.15
C SER A 356 -3.37 26.43 -0.33
N ALA A 357 -2.04 26.41 -0.52
CA ALA A 357 -1.11 27.30 0.17
C ALA A 357 -1.22 28.76 -0.30
N ILE A 358 -1.40 29.00 -1.61
CA ILE A 358 -1.62 30.34 -2.16
C ILE A 358 -2.94 30.93 -1.65
N ALA A 359 -4.02 30.14 -1.66
CA ALA A 359 -5.31 30.57 -1.12
C ALA A 359 -5.20 31.05 0.34
N ALA A 360 -4.38 30.35 1.14
CA ALA A 360 -4.08 30.72 2.52
C ALA A 360 -3.23 32.01 2.65
N SER A 361 -2.29 32.23 1.73
CA SER A 361 -1.38 33.39 1.76
C SER A 361 -2.04 34.68 1.29
N VAL A 362 -2.89 34.63 0.26
CA VAL A 362 -3.51 35.83 -0.34
C VAL A 362 -4.50 36.51 0.63
N HIS A 363 -5.10 35.77 1.56
CA HIS A 363 -6.06 36.32 2.53
C HIS A 363 -5.54 36.36 3.98
N GLY A 364 -4.34 35.86 4.25
CA GLY A 364 -3.76 35.77 5.59
C GLY A 364 -2.70 36.85 5.87
N ALA A 365 -3.13 38.11 6.02
CA ALA A 365 -2.32 39.18 6.62
C ALA A 365 -3.10 40.42 7.13
N GLY A 366 -4.43 40.56 6.95
CA GLY A 366 -5.11 41.82 7.30
C GLY A 366 -6.62 41.84 7.52
N SER A 367 -7.35 40.73 7.39
CA SER A 367 -8.80 40.71 7.60
C SER A 367 -9.15 39.69 8.68
N GLY A 368 -9.65 40.18 9.82
CA GLY A 368 -10.04 39.42 11.01
C GLY A 368 -11.29 38.55 10.83
N GLY A 369 -11.33 37.74 9.77
CA GLY A 369 -12.37 36.76 9.55
C GLY A 369 -11.96 35.82 8.42
N SER A 370 -11.77 34.54 8.74
CA SER A 370 -11.70 33.49 7.72
C SER A 370 -13.00 33.53 6.91
N SER A 371 -12.99 34.17 5.74
CA SER A 371 -14.13 34.12 4.81
C SER A 371 -14.42 32.66 4.49
N SER A 372 -15.68 32.24 4.65
CA SER A 372 -16.16 30.88 4.37
C SER A 372 -15.74 30.38 2.98
N THR A 373 -15.54 31.29 2.03
CA THR A 373 -15.04 31.00 0.68
C THR A 373 -13.64 30.40 0.65
N ASN A 374 -12.71 30.84 1.50
CA ASN A 374 -11.33 30.32 1.50
C ASN A 374 -11.24 28.90 2.05
N GLY A 375 -12.01 28.60 3.10
CA GLY A 375 -12.14 27.25 3.63
C GLY A 375 -12.68 26.29 2.57
N LEU A 376 -13.70 26.70 1.82
CA LEU A 376 -14.27 25.90 0.73
C LEU A 376 -13.25 25.62 -0.40
N VAL A 377 -12.42 26.61 -0.76
CA VAL A 377 -11.35 26.43 -1.75
C VAL A 377 -10.32 25.41 -1.27
N ILE A 378 -9.90 25.48 0.00
CA ILE A 378 -8.97 24.51 0.60
C ILE A 378 -9.58 23.09 0.58
N VAL A 379 -10.86 22.95 0.92
CA VAL A 379 -11.55 21.66 0.84
C VAL A 379 -11.59 21.12 -0.58
N ALA A 380 -11.96 21.95 -1.56
CA ALA A 380 -12.04 21.53 -2.96
C ALA A 380 -10.68 21.04 -3.48
N PHE A 381 -9.60 21.79 -3.24
CA PHE A 381 -8.25 21.36 -3.65
C PHE A 381 -7.75 20.15 -2.88
N THR A 382 -8.15 19.97 -1.62
CA THR A 382 -7.83 18.76 -0.85
C THR A 382 -8.58 17.54 -1.41
N ALA A 383 -9.84 17.70 -1.85
CA ALA A 383 -10.61 16.63 -2.50
C ALA A 383 -9.96 16.20 -3.82
N VAL A 384 -9.56 17.18 -4.65
CA VAL A 384 -8.85 16.92 -5.91
C VAL A 384 -7.48 16.29 -5.65
N PHE A 385 -6.75 16.74 -4.63
CA PHE A 385 -5.52 16.09 -4.16
C PHE A 385 -5.77 14.62 -3.82
N MET A 386 -6.80 14.32 -3.02
CA MET A 386 -7.11 12.94 -2.62
C MET A 386 -7.43 12.05 -3.80
N PHE A 387 -8.17 12.57 -4.79
CA PHE A 387 -8.47 11.86 -6.03
C PHE A 387 -7.19 11.51 -6.82
N PHE A 388 -6.34 12.50 -7.13
CA PHE A 388 -5.12 12.27 -7.90
C PHE A 388 -4.06 11.49 -7.12
N TYR A 389 -3.93 11.73 -5.82
CA TYR A 389 -3.02 10.98 -4.99
C TYR A 389 -3.39 9.50 -5.00
N ASN A 390 -4.64 9.15 -4.66
CA ASN A 390 -5.06 7.76 -4.58
C ASN A 390 -5.11 7.08 -5.95
N GLY A 391 -5.54 7.79 -6.99
CA GLY A 391 -5.59 7.25 -8.35
C GLY A 391 -4.23 7.10 -9.03
N CYS A 392 -3.27 7.95 -8.70
CA CYS A 392 -1.95 7.91 -9.32
C CYS A 392 -0.91 7.34 -8.36
N VAL A 393 -0.38 8.18 -7.45
CA VAL A 393 0.75 7.82 -6.58
C VAL A 393 0.40 6.63 -5.70
N GLY A 394 -0.70 6.68 -4.96
CA GLY A 394 -1.17 5.62 -4.06
C GLY A 394 -1.39 4.27 -4.77
N ALA A 395 -2.11 4.27 -5.88
CA ALA A 395 -2.38 3.05 -6.65
C ALA A 395 -1.11 2.47 -7.33
N ALA A 396 -0.17 3.31 -7.75
CA ALA A 396 1.03 2.87 -8.49
C ALA A 396 2.24 2.56 -7.59
N SER A 397 2.35 3.12 -6.39
CA SER A 397 3.52 2.98 -5.51
C SER A 397 3.87 1.52 -5.20
N TYR A 398 2.90 0.72 -4.73
CA TYR A 398 3.14 -0.69 -4.36
C TYR A 398 3.40 -1.61 -5.56
N PRO A 399 2.64 -1.51 -6.68
CA PRO A 399 3.01 -2.18 -7.92
C PRO A 399 4.45 -1.91 -8.32
N VAL A 400 4.85 -0.64 -8.37
CA VAL A 400 6.22 -0.26 -8.76
C VAL A 400 7.25 -0.76 -7.77
N ALA A 401 7.02 -0.61 -6.46
CA ALA A 401 7.95 -1.09 -5.43
C ALA A 401 8.18 -2.60 -5.51
N THR A 402 7.14 -3.40 -5.78
CA THR A 402 7.26 -4.86 -5.91
C THR A 402 7.86 -5.32 -7.23
N GLU A 403 7.71 -4.53 -8.30
CA GLU A 403 8.29 -4.78 -9.64
C GLU A 403 9.78 -4.40 -9.72
N LEU A 404 10.23 -3.37 -8.98
CA LEU A 404 11.63 -2.93 -8.97
C LEU A 404 12.61 -3.95 -8.36
N VAL A 405 12.12 -4.80 -7.46
CA VAL A 405 12.94 -5.67 -6.63
C VAL A 405 13.05 -7.08 -7.20
N SER A 406 14.24 -7.68 -7.08
CA SER A 406 14.48 -9.06 -7.49
C SER A 406 13.60 -10.00 -6.69
N SER A 407 13.19 -11.10 -7.32
CA SER A 407 12.28 -12.06 -6.69
C SER A 407 12.85 -12.65 -5.40
N ARG A 408 14.16 -12.93 -5.36
CA ARG A 408 14.92 -13.39 -4.18
C ARG A 408 14.85 -12.44 -2.98
N LEU A 409 15.02 -11.15 -3.20
CA LEU A 409 15.11 -10.12 -2.16
C LEU A 409 13.80 -9.39 -1.90
N ARG A 410 12.75 -9.69 -2.68
CA ARG A 410 11.49 -8.92 -2.68
C ARG A 410 10.92 -8.68 -1.30
N ALA A 411 10.78 -9.72 -0.48
CA ALA A 411 10.22 -9.57 0.85
C ALA A 411 11.10 -8.74 1.79
N TRP A 412 12.43 -8.84 1.65
CA TRP A 412 13.38 -8.06 2.43
C TRP A 412 13.36 -6.58 2.02
N THR A 413 13.52 -6.30 0.74
CA THR A 413 13.60 -4.93 0.22
C THR A 413 12.25 -4.20 0.33
N VAL A 414 11.13 -4.86 0.00
CA VAL A 414 9.80 -4.24 0.16
C VAL A 414 9.46 -4.06 1.64
N GLY A 415 9.79 -5.03 2.49
CA GLY A 415 9.62 -4.92 3.94
C GLY A 415 10.39 -3.74 4.51
N SER A 416 11.69 -3.65 4.27
CA SER A 416 12.53 -2.57 4.78
C SER A 416 12.20 -1.19 4.16
N ALA A 417 11.81 -1.13 2.89
CA ALA A 417 11.29 0.09 2.27
C ALA A 417 9.98 0.53 2.92
N THR A 418 9.08 -0.40 3.23
CA THR A 418 7.82 -0.13 3.92
C THR A 418 8.06 0.37 5.36
N SER A 419 9.04 -0.22 6.06
CA SER A 419 9.53 0.29 7.35
C SER A 419 10.00 1.74 7.28
N LEU A 420 10.79 2.09 6.26
CA LEU A 420 11.16 3.50 6.02
C LEU A 420 9.91 4.36 5.81
N GLY A 421 8.93 3.88 5.06
CA GLY A 421 7.63 4.52 4.88
C GLY A 421 6.94 4.83 6.21
N TYR A 422 6.88 3.88 7.14
CA TYR A 422 6.29 4.06 8.46
C TYR A 422 7.06 5.07 9.32
N ILE A 423 8.40 5.07 9.30
CA ILE A 423 9.20 6.09 9.99
C ILE A 423 8.87 7.49 9.44
N LEU A 424 8.84 7.64 8.12
CA LEU A 424 8.53 8.93 7.49
C LEU A 424 7.08 9.36 7.75
N ALA A 425 6.14 8.43 7.79
CA ALA A 425 4.75 8.67 8.15
C ALA A 425 4.62 9.17 9.60
N TRP A 426 5.33 8.52 10.53
CA TRP A 426 5.41 8.95 11.93
C TRP A 426 6.02 10.35 12.04
N LEU A 427 7.14 10.61 11.37
CA LEU A 427 7.80 11.92 11.38
C LEU A 427 6.89 13.03 10.84
N THR A 428 6.18 12.75 9.74
CA THR A 428 5.22 13.69 9.14
C THR A 428 4.07 13.98 10.11
N SER A 429 3.53 12.92 10.74
CA SER A 429 2.44 13.06 11.69
C SER A 429 2.86 13.79 12.97
N PHE A 430 4.09 13.53 13.44
CA PHE A 430 4.66 14.19 14.61
C PHE A 430 4.90 15.69 14.39
N THR A 431 5.37 16.06 13.19
CA THR A 431 5.71 17.46 12.88
C THR A 431 4.53 18.30 12.43
N ALA A 432 3.51 17.70 11.78
CA ALA A 432 2.39 18.43 11.19
C ALA A 432 1.64 19.37 12.18
N PRO A 433 1.32 18.97 13.44
CA PRO A 433 0.65 19.84 14.41
C PRO A 433 1.39 21.14 14.71
N TYR A 434 2.73 21.13 14.75
CA TYR A 434 3.54 22.32 15.02
C TYR A 434 3.39 23.37 13.91
N PHE A 435 3.21 22.93 12.67
CA PHE A 435 3.01 23.82 11.52
C PHE A 435 1.58 24.37 11.46
N ILE A 436 0.57 23.53 11.65
CA ILE A 436 -0.83 23.91 11.39
C ILE A 436 -1.53 24.60 12.58
N ASN A 437 -1.06 24.37 13.81
CA ASN A 437 -1.74 24.88 15.01
C ASN A 437 -1.52 26.40 15.21
N PRO A 438 -2.59 27.20 15.45
CA PRO A 438 -2.48 28.63 15.70
C PRO A 438 -1.61 29.04 16.89
N THR A 439 -1.44 28.16 17.88
CA THR A 439 -0.62 28.41 19.07
C THR A 439 0.88 28.24 18.85
N ASN A 440 1.28 27.62 17.73
CA ASN A 440 2.68 27.37 17.38
C ASN A 440 3.07 28.23 16.16
N LEU A 441 3.47 27.60 15.05
CA LEU A 441 3.92 28.32 13.86
C LEU A 441 2.77 29.01 13.13
N ASN A 442 1.52 28.55 13.31
CA ASN A 442 0.31 29.11 12.68
C ASN A 442 0.43 29.25 11.15
N TRP A 443 1.03 28.26 10.47
CA TRP A 443 1.10 28.27 9.01
C TRP A 443 -0.24 27.88 8.37
N GLY A 444 -1.08 27.13 9.08
CA GLY A 444 -2.35 26.64 8.55
C GLY A 444 -2.14 25.98 7.19
N ALA A 445 -2.90 26.41 6.18
CA ALA A 445 -2.79 25.90 4.82
C ALA A 445 -1.51 26.30 4.06
N LYS A 446 -0.72 27.27 4.56
CA LYS A 446 0.62 27.58 4.02
C LYS A 446 1.59 26.39 4.15
N TYR A 447 1.29 25.41 5.02
CA TYR A 447 2.04 24.15 5.10
C TYR A 447 2.10 23.41 3.75
N GLY A 448 1.11 23.63 2.87
CA GLY A 448 1.10 23.10 1.50
C GLY A 448 2.30 23.52 0.65
N TYR A 449 3.01 24.62 0.96
CA TYR A 449 4.22 25.00 0.20
C TYR A 449 5.35 23.96 0.30
N ILE A 450 5.54 23.36 1.48
CA ILE A 450 6.53 22.30 1.69
C ILE A 450 6.18 21.08 0.84
N TRP A 451 4.90 20.71 0.83
CA TRP A 451 4.40 19.56 0.08
C TRP A 451 4.39 19.80 -1.43
N ALA A 452 4.11 21.03 -1.87
CA ALA A 452 4.23 21.39 -3.29
C ALA A 452 5.67 21.24 -3.77
N ALA A 453 6.64 21.79 -3.03
CA ALA A 453 8.06 21.69 -3.39
C ALA A 453 8.55 20.24 -3.40
N SER A 454 8.20 19.45 -2.39
CA SER A 454 8.58 18.03 -2.33
C SER A 454 7.93 17.18 -3.42
N ASN A 455 6.68 17.45 -3.80
CA ASN A 455 6.06 16.79 -4.95
C ASN A 455 6.78 17.15 -6.27
N ILE A 456 7.23 18.39 -6.46
CA ILE A 456 8.05 18.77 -7.64
C ILE A 456 9.37 18.01 -7.67
N LEU A 457 10.03 17.83 -6.52
CA LEU A 457 11.23 16.99 -6.42
C LEU A 457 10.93 15.52 -6.75
N CYS A 458 9.76 15.00 -6.34
CA CYS A 458 9.31 13.65 -6.73
C CYS A 458 9.12 13.52 -8.24
N VAL A 459 8.58 14.56 -8.91
CA VAL A 459 8.49 14.58 -10.38
C VAL A 459 9.88 14.49 -11.01
N GLY A 460 10.87 15.22 -10.48
CA GLY A 460 12.26 15.09 -10.90
C GLY A 460 12.79 13.66 -10.73
N PHE A 461 12.56 13.05 -9.57
CA PHE A 461 12.96 11.66 -9.32
C PHE A 461 12.31 10.67 -10.31
N PHE A 462 11.00 10.80 -10.56
CA PHE A 462 10.29 9.96 -11.53
C PHE A 462 10.74 10.20 -12.98
N LEU A 463 11.17 11.41 -13.31
CA LEU A 463 11.68 11.75 -14.63
C LEU A 463 13.08 11.19 -14.90
N PHE A 464 13.97 11.15 -13.92
CA PHE A 464 15.37 10.75 -14.15
C PHE A 464 15.67 9.30 -13.76
N PHE A 465 15.08 8.81 -12.67
CA PHE A 465 15.49 7.54 -12.06
C PHE A 465 14.49 6.40 -12.26
N MET A 466 13.20 6.70 -12.42
CA MET A 466 12.16 5.66 -12.53
C MET A 466 12.06 5.07 -13.94
N PRO A 467 12.27 3.75 -14.12
CA PRO A 467 12.07 3.10 -15.41
C PRO A 467 10.58 2.82 -15.70
N GLU A 468 10.28 2.56 -16.98
CA GLU A 468 8.97 2.03 -17.38
C GLU A 468 9.01 0.49 -17.35
N MET A 469 8.08 -0.13 -16.62
CA MET A 469 8.05 -1.58 -16.36
C MET A 469 6.77 -2.25 -16.88
N LYS A 470 5.85 -1.48 -17.47
CA LYS A 470 4.56 -1.98 -17.94
C LYS A 470 4.73 -3.15 -18.92
N GLY A 471 4.07 -4.26 -18.60
CA GLY A 471 3.95 -5.42 -19.48
C GLY A 471 5.14 -6.39 -19.45
N ARG A 472 6.16 -6.13 -18.61
CA ARG A 472 7.32 -7.01 -18.45
C ARG A 472 7.09 -8.08 -17.38
N SER A 473 7.62 -9.28 -17.60
CA SER A 473 7.66 -10.33 -16.56
C SER A 473 8.63 -9.93 -15.44
N LEU A 474 8.61 -10.63 -14.29
CA LEU A 474 9.56 -10.30 -13.21
C LEU A 474 10.97 -10.71 -13.63
N GLU A 475 11.06 -11.81 -14.37
CA GLU A 475 12.25 -12.43 -14.89
C GLU A 475 12.91 -11.55 -15.98
N GLU A 476 12.12 -10.93 -16.86
CA GLU A 476 12.59 -9.92 -17.81
C GLU A 476 13.16 -8.68 -17.09
N LEU A 477 12.54 -8.23 -16.00
CA LEU A 477 13.08 -7.12 -15.19
C LEU A 477 14.41 -7.52 -14.55
N ASP A 478 14.50 -8.76 -14.03
CA ASP A 478 15.72 -9.41 -13.56
C ASP A 478 16.89 -9.31 -14.55
N GLU A 479 16.64 -9.66 -15.81
CA GLU A 479 17.61 -9.51 -16.90
C GLU A 479 18.02 -8.04 -17.15
N ILE A 480 17.05 -7.12 -17.27
CA ILE A 480 17.31 -5.71 -17.63
C ILE A 480 18.19 -5.00 -16.59
N PHE A 481 17.93 -5.22 -15.30
CA PHE A 481 18.74 -4.60 -14.25
C PHE A 481 20.11 -5.27 -14.11
N ALA A 482 20.23 -6.58 -14.37
CA ALA A 482 21.52 -7.26 -14.41
C ALA A 482 22.41 -6.71 -15.54
N ALA A 483 21.80 -6.35 -16.69
CA ALA A 483 22.47 -5.70 -17.80
C ALA A 483 22.87 -4.23 -17.54
N GLY A 484 22.50 -3.64 -16.40
CA GLY A 484 22.87 -2.26 -16.04
C GLY A 484 22.20 -1.17 -16.89
N THR A 485 21.11 -1.49 -17.59
CA THR A 485 20.47 -0.58 -18.55
C THR A 485 20.03 0.75 -17.90
N PRO A 486 20.22 1.91 -18.56
CA PRO A 486 19.71 3.19 -18.05
C PRO A 486 18.18 3.23 -18.00
N ALA A 487 17.59 3.90 -16.99
CA ALA A 487 16.14 3.90 -16.75
C ALA A 487 15.28 4.31 -17.98
N ARG A 488 15.81 5.19 -18.84
CA ARG A 488 15.12 5.66 -20.05
C ARG A 488 15.07 4.64 -21.19
N LYS A 489 15.99 3.67 -21.21
CA LYS A 489 16.09 2.66 -22.28
C LYS A 489 15.41 1.33 -21.92
N PHE A 490 14.74 1.24 -20.78
CA PHE A 490 14.04 0.03 -20.33
C PHE A 490 12.98 -0.46 -21.32
N SER A 491 12.28 0.47 -21.98
CA SER A 491 11.26 0.11 -22.98
C SER A 491 11.85 -0.50 -24.25
N GLU A 492 13.09 -0.14 -24.61
CA GLU A 492 13.76 -0.54 -25.84
C GLU A 492 14.57 -1.83 -25.69
N TYR A 493 14.86 -2.26 -24.45
CA TYR A 493 15.64 -3.46 -24.20
C TYR A 493 14.89 -4.72 -24.64
N GLN A 494 15.55 -5.57 -25.43
CA GLN A 494 15.05 -6.87 -25.86
C GLN A 494 15.58 -7.93 -24.89
N CYS A 495 14.67 -8.64 -24.24
CA CYS A 495 15.00 -9.65 -23.24
C CYS A 495 15.11 -11.02 -23.91
N VAL A 496 16.20 -11.73 -23.63
CA VAL A 496 16.54 -13.03 -24.22
C VAL A 496 15.79 -14.16 -23.52
N ILE A 497 15.52 -14.03 -22.20
CA ILE A 497 14.86 -15.08 -21.40
C ILE A 497 13.54 -15.56 -22.01
N ARG A 498 12.72 -14.62 -22.50
CA ARG A 498 11.41 -14.96 -23.09
C ARG A 498 11.55 -15.62 -24.46
N GLU A 499 12.50 -15.19 -25.27
CA GLU A 499 12.75 -15.79 -26.59
C GLU A 499 13.25 -17.22 -26.46
N GLU A 500 14.16 -17.46 -25.51
CA GLU A 500 14.69 -18.78 -25.20
C GLU A 500 13.62 -19.68 -24.58
N ALA A 501 12.77 -19.19 -23.66
CA ALA A 501 11.64 -19.95 -23.14
C ALA A 501 10.66 -20.39 -24.25
N VAL A 502 10.37 -19.50 -25.20
CA VAL A 502 9.53 -19.82 -26.37
C VAL A 502 10.21 -20.87 -27.27
N HIS A 503 11.52 -20.77 -27.45
CA HIS A 503 12.31 -21.74 -28.20
C HIS A 503 12.27 -23.13 -27.54
N ASP A 504 12.50 -23.21 -26.24
CA ASP A 504 12.53 -24.48 -25.49
C ASP A 504 11.19 -25.21 -25.51
N VAL A 505 10.08 -24.48 -25.36
CA VAL A 505 8.74 -25.06 -25.47
C VAL A 505 8.50 -25.59 -26.89
N LYS A 506 8.96 -24.90 -27.94
CA LYS A 506 8.86 -25.39 -29.33
C LYS A 506 9.69 -26.65 -29.56
N VAL A 507 10.92 -26.69 -29.02
CA VAL A 507 11.81 -27.86 -29.11
C VAL A 507 11.21 -29.05 -28.38
N SER A 508 10.68 -28.86 -27.17
CA SER A 508 10.02 -29.91 -26.39
C SER A 508 8.82 -30.50 -27.14
N LYS A 509 7.91 -29.64 -27.64
CA LYS A 509 6.75 -30.07 -28.45
C LYS A 509 7.16 -30.76 -29.75
N ARG A 510 8.33 -30.42 -30.32
CA ARG A 510 8.87 -31.10 -31.50
C ARG A 510 9.39 -32.49 -31.14
N LYS A 511 10.12 -32.62 -30.03
CA LYS A 511 10.61 -33.91 -29.52
C LYS A 511 9.46 -34.85 -29.17
N GLU A 512 8.41 -34.35 -28.51
CA GLU A 512 7.20 -35.14 -28.22
C GLU A 512 6.50 -35.64 -29.49
N ARG A 513 6.37 -34.78 -30.51
CA ARG A 513 5.79 -35.17 -31.81
C ARG A 513 6.61 -36.20 -32.57
N ILE A 514 7.93 -36.16 -32.46
CA ILE A 514 8.82 -37.19 -33.03
C ILE A 514 8.61 -38.51 -32.27
N ARG A 515 8.60 -38.46 -30.94
CA ARG A 515 8.39 -39.64 -30.09
C ARG A 515 7.04 -40.32 -30.32
N GLN A 516 5.99 -39.54 -30.58
CA GLN A 516 4.64 -40.03 -30.94
C GLN A 516 4.53 -40.54 -32.39
N ARG A 517 5.49 -40.25 -33.26
CA ARG A 517 5.57 -40.84 -34.61
C ARG A 517 6.38 -42.13 -34.64
N ASP A 518 7.29 -42.29 -33.69
CA ASP A 518 8.15 -43.47 -33.55
C ASP A 518 7.52 -44.54 -32.62
N THR A 519 6.33 -44.27 -32.07
CA THR A 519 5.46 -45.22 -31.36
C THR A 519 4.19 -45.45 -32.16
#